data_AF-A0AAW1K3T4-F1
#
_entry.id   AF-A0AAW1K3T4-F1
#
_cell.length_a   1.000
_cell.length_b   1.000
_cell.length_c   1.000
_cell.angle_alpha   90.00
_cell.angle_beta   90.00
_cell.angle_gamma   90.00
#
_symmetry.space_group_name_H-M   'P 1'
#
loop_
_entity.id
_entity.type
_entity.pdbx_description
1 polymer ?
#
loop_
_entity_poly.entity_id
_entity_poly.type
_entity_poly.pdbx_seq_one_letter_code
_entity_poly.pdbx_strand_id
1 'polypeptide(L)'
;MIMSEQLPLLFQVGQLVEARSFIQGYRGAWFRCEIKDVARDEGQIRYHVRYYDYNADGLQWLNLHEVPLISKDYKEAKRELMLRPQFPPIYRESKLPDTDTILDVALVVDGCWSVWDMVDWWEEGCYWCGTITKILGEDTAELTLFTCF
;
A
#
# COMPACT_ATOMS: atom_id res chain seq x y z
N MET A 1 -20.28 18.43 -26.10
CA MET A 1 -20.25 18.58 -24.62
C MET A 1 -19.64 17.29 -24.09
N ILE A 2 -18.34 17.27 -23.82
CA ILE A 2 -17.67 16.06 -23.33
C ILE A 2 -18.06 15.96 -21.85
N MET A 3 -18.80 14.91 -21.48
CA MET A 3 -19.02 14.58 -20.08
C MET A 3 -17.64 14.28 -19.49
N SER A 4 -17.16 15.13 -18.58
CA SER A 4 -16.03 14.77 -17.74
C SER A 4 -16.48 13.54 -16.95
N GLU A 5 -15.95 12.37 -17.29
CA GLU A 5 -16.13 11.18 -16.46
C GLU A 5 -15.65 11.54 -15.06
N GLN A 6 -16.61 11.73 -14.15
CA GLN A 6 -16.30 11.86 -12.74
C GLN A 6 -15.71 10.50 -12.35
N LEU A 7 -14.38 10.42 -12.26
CA LEU A 7 -13.71 9.24 -11.72
C LEU A 7 -14.45 8.85 -10.43
N PRO A 8 -14.97 7.61 -10.33
CA PRO A 8 -15.64 7.18 -9.12
C PRO A 8 -14.69 7.37 -7.93
N LEU A 9 -15.24 7.75 -6.78
CA LEU A 9 -14.44 7.71 -5.55
C LEU A 9 -14.05 6.25 -5.32
N LEU A 10 -12.75 5.96 -5.41
CA LEU A 10 -12.23 4.59 -5.24
C LEU A 10 -12.40 4.09 -3.82
N PHE A 11 -12.42 5.01 -2.85
CA PHE A 11 -12.49 4.70 -1.43
C PHE A 11 -13.52 5.57 -0.71
N GLN A 12 -14.03 5.06 0.42
CA GLN A 12 -15.08 5.71 1.21
C GLN A 12 -14.58 6.16 2.59
N VAL A 13 -15.25 7.13 3.20
CA VAL A 13 -14.97 7.52 4.60
C VAL A 13 -15.22 6.33 5.54
N GLY A 14 -14.30 6.10 6.48
CA GLY A 14 -14.28 4.96 7.38
C GLY A 14 -13.58 3.72 6.81
N GLN A 15 -13.24 3.71 5.52
CA GLN A 15 -12.54 2.57 4.92
C GLN A 15 -11.08 2.47 5.38
N LEU A 16 -10.66 1.24 5.67
CA LEU A 16 -9.26 0.89 5.88
C LEU A 16 -8.53 0.82 4.54
N VAL A 17 -7.41 1.54 4.45
CA VAL A 17 -6.56 1.61 3.26
C VAL A 17 -5.11 1.57 3.68
N GLU A 18 -4.23 1.39 2.70
CA GLU A 18 -2.80 1.55 2.90
C GLU A 18 -2.29 2.73 2.07
N ALA A 19 -1.53 3.61 2.72
CA ALA A 19 -0.93 4.78 2.11
C ALA A 19 0.57 4.55 1.94
N ARG A 20 1.16 5.03 0.85
CA ARG A 20 2.62 5.06 0.72
C ARG A 20 3.18 6.45 1.00
N SER A 21 4.50 6.54 1.16
CA SER A 21 5.21 7.81 1.31
C SER A 21 6.37 7.95 0.33
N PHE A 22 6.61 9.17 -0.13
CA PHE A 22 7.81 9.55 -0.90
C PHE A 22 8.90 10.21 -0.05
N ILE A 23 8.65 10.37 1.25
CA ILE A 23 9.65 10.87 2.19
C ILE A 23 10.85 9.92 2.17
N GLN A 24 12.06 10.50 2.14
CA GLN A 24 13.29 9.73 2.20
C GLN A 24 13.31 8.88 3.48
N GLY A 25 13.69 7.61 3.35
CA GLY A 25 13.64 6.63 4.44
C GLY A 25 12.38 5.76 4.41
N TYR A 26 11.28 6.17 3.77
CA TYR A 26 10.02 5.43 3.70
C TYR A 26 9.65 4.96 2.28
N ARG A 27 10.63 4.95 1.37
CA ARG A 27 10.41 4.47 0.00
C ARG A 27 10.14 2.98 0.01
N GLY A 28 9.08 2.57 -0.69
CA GLY A 28 8.61 1.19 -0.69
C GLY A 28 7.77 0.80 0.53
N ALA A 29 7.49 1.74 1.46
CA ALA A 29 6.64 1.47 2.60
C ALA A 29 5.15 1.76 2.31
N TRP A 30 4.28 0.92 2.87
CA TRP A 30 2.82 1.06 2.89
C TRP A 30 2.31 1.04 4.34
N PHE A 31 1.66 2.12 4.74
CA PHE A 31 1.19 2.39 6.09
C PHE A 31 -0.31 2.17 6.19
N ARG A 32 -0.78 1.50 7.24
CA ARG A 32 -2.21 1.31 7.46
C ARG A 32 -2.86 2.62 7.89
N CYS A 33 -3.96 2.95 7.23
CA CYS A 33 -4.66 4.20 7.38
C CYS A 33 -6.19 4.01 7.39
N GLU A 34 -6.89 4.97 8.01
CA GLU A 34 -8.35 5.12 7.88
C GLU A 34 -8.67 6.40 7.13
N ILE A 35 -9.59 6.34 6.18
CA ILE A 35 -10.09 7.54 5.52
C ILE A 35 -11.06 8.26 6.46
N LYS A 36 -10.80 9.54 6.69
CA LYS A 36 -11.63 10.41 7.54
C LYS A 36 -12.43 11.43 6.75
N ASP A 37 -11.96 11.81 5.56
CA ASP A 37 -12.67 12.73 4.67
C ASP A 37 -12.18 12.58 3.22
N VAL A 38 -12.98 13.07 2.27
CA VAL A 38 -12.68 13.02 0.84
C VAL A 38 -12.99 14.37 0.20
N ALA A 39 -12.01 14.94 -0.51
CA ALA A 39 -12.17 16.20 -1.23
C ALA A 39 -11.85 16.04 -2.72
N ARG A 40 -12.49 16.87 -3.54
CA ARG A 40 -12.16 17.03 -4.95
C ARG A 40 -11.77 18.48 -5.20
N ASP A 41 -10.60 18.68 -5.79
CA ASP A 41 -10.07 20.01 -6.09
C ASP A 41 -9.41 19.99 -7.45
N GLU A 42 -9.81 20.88 -8.35
CA GLU A 42 -9.31 20.97 -9.73
C GLU A 42 -9.26 19.60 -10.48
N GLY A 43 -10.23 18.71 -10.21
CA GLY A 43 -10.28 17.37 -10.81
C GLY A 43 -9.38 16.32 -10.16
N GLN A 44 -8.64 16.67 -9.10
CA GLN A 44 -7.85 15.74 -8.30
C GLN A 44 -8.63 15.28 -7.07
N ILE A 45 -8.57 13.98 -6.79
CA ILE A 45 -9.16 13.39 -5.58
C ILE A 45 -8.11 13.39 -4.47
N ARG A 46 -8.48 13.92 -3.31
CA ARG A 46 -7.67 13.93 -2.09
C ARG A 46 -8.40 13.20 -0.97
N TYR A 47 -7.66 12.47 -0.15
CA TYR A 47 -8.17 11.76 1.00
C TYR A 47 -7.49 12.27 2.26
N HIS A 48 -8.29 12.56 3.28
CA HIS A 48 -7.80 12.89 4.61
C HIS A 48 -7.66 11.58 5.38
N VAL A 49 -6.45 11.19 5.73
CA VAL A 49 -6.19 9.89 6.34
C VAL A 49 -5.66 10.04 7.77
N ARG A 50 -5.96 9.04 8.60
CA ARG A 50 -5.35 8.84 9.92
C ARG A 50 -4.49 7.58 9.87
N TYR A 51 -3.22 7.68 10.26
CA TYR A 51 -2.34 6.52 10.39
C TYR A 51 -2.67 5.75 11.67
N TYR A 52 -2.79 4.42 11.58
CA TYR A 52 -3.14 3.56 12.72
C TYR A 52 -1.96 3.30 13.65
N ASP A 53 -0.80 2.98 13.07
CA ASP A 53 0.36 2.48 13.79
C ASP A 53 1.32 3.58 14.26
N TYR A 54 1.01 4.83 13.92
CA TYR A 54 1.84 5.99 14.20
C TYR A 54 1.00 7.04 14.91
N ASN A 55 1.31 7.26 16.20
CA ASN A 55 0.62 8.22 17.06
C ASN A 55 0.99 9.69 16.78
N ALA A 56 1.36 10.02 15.55
CA ALA A 56 1.49 11.42 15.17
C ALA A 56 0.08 12.02 15.14
N ASP A 57 -0.18 13.05 15.94
CA ASP A 57 -1.49 13.72 16.11
C ASP A 57 -2.10 14.32 14.82
N GLY A 58 -1.51 14.07 13.65
CA GLY A 58 -1.90 14.65 12.37
C GLY A 58 -2.76 13.71 11.53
N LEU A 59 -3.99 14.14 11.27
CA LEU A 59 -4.65 13.78 10.01
C LEU A 59 -3.84 14.38 8.86
N GLN A 60 -3.66 13.64 7.77
CA GLN A 60 -2.90 14.09 6.61
C GLN A 60 -3.75 14.04 5.35
N TRP A 61 -3.71 15.09 4.54
CA TRP A 61 -4.26 15.07 3.19
C TRP A 61 -3.26 14.42 2.23
N LEU A 62 -3.72 13.41 1.50
CA LEU A 62 -2.96 12.73 0.45
C LEU A 62 -3.68 12.88 -0.89
N ASN A 63 -2.96 13.22 -1.94
CA ASN A 63 -3.52 13.11 -3.29
C ASN A 63 -3.58 11.64 -3.69
N LEU A 64 -4.61 11.20 -4.40
CA LEU A 64 -4.69 9.82 -4.88
C LEU A 64 -3.50 9.45 -5.78
N HIS A 65 -2.99 10.43 -6.55
CA HIS A 65 -1.88 10.26 -7.47
C HIS A 65 -0.86 11.39 -7.27
N GLU A 66 0.40 11.02 -7.01
CA GLU A 66 1.50 11.99 -6.85
C GLU A 66 2.68 11.64 -7.72
N VAL A 67 3.44 12.68 -8.08
CA VAL A 67 4.71 12.56 -8.79
C VAL A 67 5.81 12.33 -7.76
N PRO A 68 6.64 11.27 -7.88
CA PRO A 68 7.81 11.12 -7.04
C PRO A 68 8.75 12.32 -7.18
N LEU A 69 9.17 12.94 -6.07
CA LEU A 69 9.96 14.18 -6.04
C LEU A 69 11.34 14.11 -6.74
N ILE A 70 11.78 12.93 -7.21
CA ILE A 70 13.05 12.73 -7.92
C ILE A 70 12.95 13.01 -9.43
N SER A 71 11.75 13.09 -10.00
CA SER A 71 11.63 13.36 -11.43
C SER A 71 12.11 14.78 -11.76
N LYS A 72 13.27 14.88 -12.43
CA LYS A 72 13.84 16.16 -12.87
C LYS A 72 12.94 16.92 -13.86
N ASP A 73 12.04 16.21 -14.55
CA ASP A 73 11.04 16.78 -15.45
C ASP A 73 9.61 16.45 -14.97
N TYR A 74 9.06 17.30 -14.11
CA TYR A 74 7.69 17.20 -13.58
C TYR A 74 6.60 17.12 -14.67
N LYS A 75 6.87 17.56 -15.90
CA LYS A 75 5.90 17.58 -17.01
C LYS A 75 5.68 16.20 -17.65
N GLU A 76 6.64 15.29 -17.53
CA GLU A 76 6.57 13.92 -18.09
C GLU A 76 6.61 12.84 -17.01
N ALA A 77 6.72 13.26 -15.75
CA ALA A 77 6.84 12.34 -14.63
C ALA A 77 5.57 11.51 -14.45
N LYS A 78 5.73 10.19 -14.48
CA LYS A 78 4.65 9.25 -14.23
C LYS A 78 4.13 9.46 -12.80
N ARG A 79 2.86 9.84 -12.70
CA ARG A 79 2.16 9.83 -11.42
C ARG A 79 1.97 8.39 -10.97
N GLU A 80 2.12 8.17 -9.69
CA GLU A 80 1.93 6.86 -9.09
C GLU A 80 0.83 6.93 -8.03
N LEU A 81 0.18 5.79 -7.76
CA LEU A 81 -0.97 5.68 -6.86
C LEU A 81 -0.53 5.73 -5.39
N MET A 82 -1.10 6.64 -4.60
CA MET A 82 -0.73 6.85 -3.19
C MET A 82 -1.50 5.98 -2.20
N LEU A 83 -2.66 5.46 -2.60
CA LEU A 83 -3.55 4.68 -1.74
C LEU A 83 -3.92 3.37 -2.41
N ARG A 84 -3.89 2.28 -1.66
CA ARG A 84 -4.40 0.98 -2.07
C ARG A 84 -5.40 0.45 -1.03
N PRO A 85 -6.30 -0.49 -1.40
CA PRO A 85 -7.07 -1.24 -0.40
C PRO A 85 -6.13 -1.90 0.62
N GLN A 86 -6.64 -2.20 1.81
CA GLN A 86 -5.88 -2.97 2.78
C GLN A 86 -5.41 -4.30 2.17
N PHE A 87 -4.18 -4.71 2.50
CA PHE A 87 -3.65 -5.98 2.04
C PHE A 87 -4.56 -7.12 2.54
N PRO A 88 -4.99 -8.04 1.65
CA PRO A 88 -5.92 -9.09 2.04
C PRO A 88 -5.30 -10.01 3.10
N PRO A 89 -6.10 -10.61 3.98
CA PRO A 89 -5.60 -11.61 4.93
C PRO A 89 -4.88 -12.75 4.20
N ILE A 90 -3.69 -13.13 4.70
CA ILE A 90 -2.87 -14.20 4.15
C ILE A 90 -3.07 -15.48 4.96
N TYR A 91 -3.40 -16.58 4.28
CA TYR A 91 -3.47 -17.92 4.87
C TYR A 91 -2.44 -18.83 4.21
N ARG A 92 -1.75 -19.64 5.01
CA ARG A 92 -1.01 -20.79 4.46
C ARG A 92 -2.04 -21.83 4.01
N GLU A 93 -1.85 -22.43 2.84
CA GLU A 93 -2.75 -23.45 2.29
C GLU A 93 -3.00 -24.59 3.30
N SER A 94 -1.94 -25.01 4.00
CA SER A 94 -2.00 -26.01 5.08
C SER A 94 -2.81 -25.60 6.32
N LYS A 95 -3.20 -24.33 6.44
CA LYS A 95 -3.92 -23.74 7.59
C LYS A 95 -5.21 -23.04 7.17
N LEU A 96 -5.74 -23.33 5.98
CA LEU A 96 -7.03 -22.79 5.57
C LEU A 96 -8.13 -23.28 6.53
N PRO A 97 -8.97 -22.38 7.06
CA PRO A 97 -10.16 -22.80 7.78
C PRO A 97 -11.13 -23.51 6.81
N ASP A 98 -11.89 -24.49 7.32
CA ASP A 98 -12.94 -25.15 6.54
C ASP A 98 -13.82 -24.09 5.85
N THR A 99 -14.06 -24.31 4.55
CA THR A 99 -14.37 -23.32 3.51
C THR A 99 -15.62 -22.44 3.73
N ASP A 100 -16.37 -22.63 4.80
CA ASP A 100 -17.61 -21.90 5.11
C ASP A 100 -17.40 -20.57 5.86
N THR A 101 -16.16 -20.22 6.25
CA THR A 101 -15.88 -18.99 7.04
C THR A 101 -15.20 -17.87 6.24
N ILE A 102 -14.82 -18.11 4.99
CA ILE A 102 -14.14 -17.09 4.15
C ILE A 102 -15.21 -16.17 3.55
N LEU A 103 -15.64 -15.17 4.34
CA LEU A 103 -16.61 -14.15 3.93
C LEU A 103 -15.98 -13.03 3.08
N ASP A 104 -14.65 -12.98 2.97
CA ASP A 104 -13.90 -11.89 2.34
C ASP A 104 -12.73 -12.39 1.47
N VAL A 105 -12.21 -11.54 0.58
CA VAL A 105 -11.10 -11.89 -0.33
C VAL A 105 -9.83 -12.17 0.48
N ALA A 106 -9.26 -13.36 0.33
CA ALA A 106 -8.06 -13.79 1.04
C ALA A 106 -6.97 -14.28 0.08
N LEU A 107 -5.71 -14.02 0.45
CA LEU A 107 -4.54 -14.55 -0.26
C LEU A 107 -4.17 -15.92 0.34
N VAL A 108 -4.15 -16.96 -0.48
CA VAL A 108 -3.67 -18.29 -0.08
C VAL A 108 -2.26 -18.48 -0.61
N VAL A 109 -1.32 -18.77 0.28
CA VAL A 109 0.07 -19.05 -0.07
C VAL A 109 0.40 -20.51 0.22
N ASP A 110 1.01 -21.19 -0.75
CA ASP A 110 1.58 -22.54 -0.59
C ASP A 110 2.68 -22.57 0.50
N GLY A 111 3.36 -21.43 0.68
CA GLY A 111 4.35 -21.21 1.75
C GLY A 111 5.79 -21.46 1.32
N CYS A 112 6.02 -21.81 0.05
CA CYS A 112 7.34 -21.99 -0.54
C CYS A 112 7.88 -20.65 -1.11
N TRP A 113 8.41 -19.78 -0.26
CA TRP A 113 9.11 -18.57 -0.72
C TRP A 113 10.44 -18.93 -1.38
N SER A 114 10.76 -18.26 -2.48
CA SER A 114 11.97 -18.48 -3.26
C SER A 114 12.75 -17.18 -3.46
N VAL A 115 14.04 -17.32 -3.76
CA VAL A 115 14.87 -16.17 -4.14
C VAL A 115 14.26 -15.53 -5.39
N TRP A 116 14.23 -14.19 -5.39
CA TRP A 116 13.60 -13.32 -6.39
C TRP A 116 12.09 -13.07 -6.21
N ASP A 117 11.43 -13.73 -5.26
CA ASP A 117 10.04 -13.39 -4.94
C ASP A 117 9.95 -11.96 -4.38
N MET A 118 8.95 -11.22 -4.86
CA MET A 118 8.61 -9.90 -4.35
C MET A 118 7.62 -10.07 -3.19
N VAL A 119 7.90 -9.40 -2.08
CA VAL A 119 7.11 -9.54 -0.85
C VAL A 119 6.88 -8.20 -0.18
N ASP A 120 5.75 -8.11 0.52
CA ASP A 120 5.43 -7.04 1.45
C ASP A 120 5.67 -7.56 2.88
N TRP A 121 6.69 -7.05 3.55
CA TRP A 121 7.09 -7.48 4.89
C TRP A 121 6.62 -6.48 5.96
N TRP A 122 5.90 -6.94 6.97
CA TRP A 122 5.45 -6.09 8.07
C TRP A 122 6.56 -5.89 9.11
N GLU A 123 7.02 -4.64 9.26
CA GLU A 123 8.04 -4.27 10.25
C GLU A 123 7.81 -2.83 10.72
N GLU A 124 8.02 -2.57 12.01
CA GLU A 124 7.89 -1.23 12.61
C GLU A 124 6.57 -0.49 12.26
N GLY A 125 5.46 -1.22 12.11
CA GLY A 125 4.14 -0.61 11.90
C GLY A 125 3.79 -0.28 10.45
N CYS A 126 4.58 -0.73 9.46
CA CYS A 126 4.23 -0.63 8.04
C CYS A 126 4.71 -1.84 7.24
N TYR A 127 4.17 -2.00 6.03
CA TYR A 127 4.63 -3.00 5.08
C TYR A 127 5.75 -2.45 4.21
N TRP A 128 6.86 -3.15 4.13
CA TRP A 128 7.99 -2.83 3.28
C TRP A 128 8.00 -3.76 2.06
N CYS A 129 7.93 -3.17 0.88
CA CYS A 129 8.09 -3.91 -0.37
C CYS A 129 9.57 -4.22 -0.61
N GLY A 130 9.89 -5.46 -0.96
CA GLY A 130 11.23 -5.86 -1.33
C GLY A 130 11.29 -7.16 -2.13
N THR A 131 12.50 -7.57 -2.47
CA THR A 131 12.77 -8.85 -3.13
C THR A 131 13.63 -9.73 -2.23
N ILE A 132 13.26 -11.00 -2.11
CA ILE A 132 14.05 -12.00 -1.41
C ILE A 132 15.38 -12.22 -2.15
N THR A 133 16.50 -11.98 -1.50
CA THR A 133 17.84 -12.21 -2.05
C THR A 133 18.43 -13.54 -1.62
N LYS A 134 18.00 -14.04 -0.45
CA LYS A 134 18.53 -15.27 0.12
C LYS A 134 17.55 -15.90 1.10
N ILE A 135 17.40 -17.22 1.03
CA ILE A 135 16.71 -18.01 2.05
C ILE A 135 17.75 -18.45 3.09
N LEU A 136 17.51 -18.12 4.35
CA LEU A 136 18.42 -18.40 5.48
C LEU A 136 17.92 -19.55 6.36
N GLY A 137 16.65 -19.94 6.24
CA GLY A 137 16.01 -21.01 6.98
C GLY A 137 14.55 -21.14 6.61
N GLU A 138 13.78 -21.91 7.38
CA GLU A 138 12.35 -22.17 7.13
C GLU A 138 11.49 -20.90 7.20
N ASP A 139 11.74 -20.03 8.19
CA ASP A 139 10.97 -18.80 8.42
C ASP A 139 11.88 -17.55 8.39
N THR A 140 13.01 -17.60 7.69
CA THR A 140 13.95 -16.47 7.65
C THR A 140 14.54 -16.29 6.25
N ALA A 141 14.44 -15.06 5.76
CA ALA A 141 14.97 -14.64 4.48
C ALA A 141 15.68 -13.29 4.62
N GLU A 142 16.61 -13.03 3.71
CA GLU A 142 17.21 -11.72 3.49
C GLU A 142 16.45 -11.03 2.35
N LEU A 143 16.18 -9.73 2.51
CA LEU A 143 15.43 -8.92 1.56
C LEU A 143 16.24 -7.70 1.14
N THR A 144 16.12 -7.33 -0.13
CA THR A 144 16.46 -5.98 -0.61
C THR A 144 15.18 -5.18 -0.76
N LEU A 145 15.07 -4.08 -0.02
CA LEU A 145 13.91 -3.20 -0.07
C LEU A 145 13.88 -2.38 -1.37
N PHE A 146 12.67 -2.04 -1.85
CA PHE A 146 12.50 -1.15 -2.99
C PHE A 146 12.76 0.31 -2.61
N THR A 147 14.04 0.66 -2.53
CA THR A 147 14.46 2.06 -2.48
C THR A 147 14.67 2.56 -3.90
N CYS A 148 13.75 3.37 -4.44
CA CYS A 148 14.04 4.11 -5.68
C CYS A 148 15.20 5.09 -5.41
N PHE A 149 16.30 4.98 -6.16
CA PHE A 149 17.43 5.93 -6.17
C PHE A 149 17.02 7.30 -6.71
#